data_AF-X1L9B4-F1
#
_entry.id   AF-X1L9B4-F1
#
_cell.length_a   1.000
_cell.length_b   1.000
_cell.length_c   1.000
_cell.angle_alpha   90.00
_cell.angle_beta   90.00
_cell.angle_gamma   90.00
#
_symmetry.space_group_name_H-M   'P 1'
#
loop_
_entity.id
_entity.type
_entity.pdbx_description
1 polymer ?
#
loop_
_entity_poly.entity_id
_entity_poly.type
_entity_poly.pdbx_seq_one_letter_code
_entity_poly.pdbx_strand_id
1 'polypeptide(L)'
;MNYAQLCLVSIEASGYSGEKEHRLTKLLDEWSVEKIKRMAASAVKILVYYRPDLKQLANEQLNTVNTVALECIKYDLPFLVEPKSYPIGNEVNNPPGVCCPKRKVSD
;
A
#
# COMPACT_ATOMS: atom_id res chain seq x y z
N MET A 1 26.94 -12.17 20.00
CA MET A 1 25.51 -11.79 20.03
C MET A 1 24.98 -11.91 18.62
N ASN A 2 24.01 -12.80 18.38
CA ASN A 2 23.32 -12.85 17.10
C ASN A 2 22.33 -11.69 17.04
N TYR A 3 22.55 -10.75 16.12
CA TYR A 3 21.56 -9.74 15.81
C TYR A 3 20.50 -10.38 14.91
N ALA A 4 19.29 -10.55 15.42
CA ALA A 4 18.16 -10.90 14.58
C ALA A 4 17.85 -9.69 13.68
N GLN A 5 18.23 -9.78 12.41
CA GLN A 5 17.89 -8.76 11.42
C GLN A 5 16.43 -8.97 11.02
N LEU A 6 15.57 -8.00 11.35
CA LEU A 6 14.18 -7.98 10.89
C LEU A 6 14.14 -7.70 9.39
N CYS A 7 13.31 -8.44 8.65
CA CYS A 7 13.13 -8.31 7.20
C CYS A 7 11.66 -8.03 6.86
N LEU A 8 11.42 -6.98 6.09
CA LEU A 8 10.12 -6.65 5.50
C LEU A 8 10.16 -6.98 4.02
N VAL A 9 9.11 -7.61 3.52
CA VAL A 9 9.01 -7.98 2.10
C VAL A 9 7.81 -7.30 1.47
N SER A 10 8.08 -6.54 0.40
CA SER A 10 7.04 -5.93 -0.44
C SER A 10 6.26 -7.00 -1.20
N ILE A 11 4.93 -6.91 -1.19
CA ILE A 11 4.06 -7.79 -1.97
C ILE A 11 3.56 -7.13 -3.27
N GLU A 12 3.67 -5.80 -3.37
CA GLU A 12 3.29 -5.05 -4.57
C GLU A 12 4.36 -5.13 -5.67
N ALA A 13 3.90 -5.10 -6.92
CA ALA A 13 4.76 -4.83 -8.07
C ALA A 13 5.21 -3.37 -8.06
N SER A 14 6.43 -3.10 -8.51
CA SER A 14 6.95 -1.74 -8.64
C SER A 14 6.12 -0.91 -9.62
N GLY A 15 5.80 0.33 -9.21
CA GLY A 15 5.04 1.26 -10.03
C GLY A 15 3.53 1.12 -9.82
N TYR A 16 2.78 1.37 -10.88
CA TYR A 16 1.32 1.26 -10.90
C TYR A 16 0.88 0.91 -12.31
N SER A 17 -0.29 0.29 -12.43
CA SER A 17 -1.00 0.19 -13.69
C SER A 17 -1.96 1.37 -13.88
N GLY A 18 -2.33 1.65 -15.12
CA GLY A 18 -3.24 2.74 -15.48
C GLY A 18 -2.52 4.05 -15.80
N GLU A 19 -3.32 5.09 -16.01
CA GLU A 19 -2.84 6.43 -16.35
C GLU A 19 -2.26 7.16 -15.13
N LYS A 20 -1.55 8.28 -15.38
CA LYS A 20 -0.89 9.06 -14.31
C LYS A 20 -1.82 9.46 -13.16
N GLU A 21 -3.11 9.65 -13.44
CA GLU A 21 -4.15 10.03 -12.49
C GLU A 21 -4.90 8.83 -11.88
N HIS A 22 -4.77 7.65 -12.50
CA HIS A 22 -5.46 6.42 -12.11
C HIS A 22 -4.44 5.33 -11.79
N ARG A 23 -3.75 5.50 -10.66
CA ARG A 23 -2.65 4.64 -10.24
C ARG A 23 -3.18 3.45 -9.45
N LEU A 24 -3.38 2.33 -10.13
CA LEU A 24 -3.80 1.09 -9.51
C LEU A 24 -2.58 0.26 -9.08
N THR A 25 -2.55 -0.13 -7.80
CA THR A 25 -1.51 -1.02 -7.26
C THR A 25 -1.80 -2.45 -7.67
N LYS A 26 -0.77 -3.17 -8.13
CA LYS A 26 -0.86 -4.60 -8.43
C LYS A 26 0.02 -5.39 -7.49
N LEU A 27 -0.43 -6.58 -7.12
CA LEU A 27 0.39 -7.56 -6.42
C LEU A 27 1.34 -8.23 -7.41
N LEU A 28 2.47 -8.73 -6.91
CA LEU A 28 3.38 -9.56 -7.70
C LEU A 28 2.76 -10.96 -7.86
N ASP A 29 2.49 -11.37 -9.10
CA ASP A 29 1.81 -12.65 -9.41
C ASP A 29 2.50 -13.88 -8.77
N GLU A 30 3.84 -13.85 -8.70
CA GLU A 30 4.67 -14.95 -8.18
C GLU A 30 4.88 -14.90 -6.64
N TRP A 31 4.26 -13.94 -5.95
CA TRP A 31 4.43 -13.71 -4.53
C TRP A 31 3.11 -13.75 -3.77
N SER A 32 3.08 -14.56 -2.71
CA SER A 32 1.97 -14.67 -1.76
C SER A 32 2.46 -14.46 -0.33
N VAL A 33 1.55 -14.09 0.58
CA VAL A 33 1.85 -13.97 2.01
C VAL A 33 2.42 -15.27 2.57
N GLU A 34 1.92 -16.41 2.12
CA GLU A 34 2.46 -17.73 2.45
C GLU A 34 3.93 -17.87 2.05
N LYS A 35 4.27 -17.48 0.81
CA LYS A 35 5.66 -17.55 0.31
C LYS A 35 6.57 -16.60 1.09
N ILE A 36 6.07 -15.42 1.47
CA ILE A 36 6.78 -14.47 2.33
C ILE A 36 7.04 -15.08 3.71
N LYS A 37 6.04 -15.75 4.32
CA LYS A 37 6.21 -16.49 5.58
C LYS A 37 7.27 -17.58 5.47
N ARG A 38 7.26 -18.38 4.39
CA ARG A 38 8.24 -19.47 4.16
C ARG A 38 9.68 -18.99 4.03
N MET A 39 9.89 -17.75 3.59
CA MET A 39 11.20 -17.10 3.57
C MET A 39 11.67 -16.64 4.97
N ALA A 40 10.86 -16.84 6.01
CA ALA A 40 11.09 -16.32 7.36
C ALA A 40 11.15 -14.78 7.41
N ALA A 41 10.41 -14.11 6.54
CA ALA A 41 10.22 -12.66 6.64
C ALA A 41 9.48 -12.32 7.94
N SER A 42 9.82 -11.15 8.50
CA SER A 42 9.25 -10.68 9.76
C SER A 42 7.90 -10.00 9.58
N ALA A 43 7.63 -9.44 8.39
CA ALA A 43 6.34 -8.83 8.05
C ALA A 43 6.17 -8.62 6.55
N VAL A 44 4.91 -8.45 6.14
CA VAL A 44 4.52 -8.09 4.78
C VAL A 44 4.36 -6.58 4.69
N LYS A 45 4.85 -5.98 3.60
CA LYS A 45 4.69 -4.57 3.30
C LYS A 45 3.93 -4.40 1.98
N ILE A 46 3.05 -3.40 1.92
CA ILE A 46 2.40 -2.96 0.67
C ILE A 46 2.50 -1.44 0.54
N LEU A 47 2.87 -0.94 -0.65
CA LEU A 47 2.70 0.47 -1.01
C LEU A 47 1.46 0.64 -1.89
N VAL A 48 0.59 1.57 -1.50
CA VAL A 48 -0.68 1.80 -2.18
C VAL A 48 -0.81 3.26 -2.59
N TYR A 49 -1.02 3.52 -3.88
CA TYR A 49 -1.38 4.86 -4.33
C TYR A 49 -2.82 5.15 -3.95
N TYR A 50 -3.04 6.07 -3.01
CA TYR A 50 -4.34 6.26 -2.39
C TYR A 50 -4.84 7.71 -2.49
N ARG A 51 -6.04 7.85 -3.07
CA ARG A 51 -6.79 9.10 -3.24
C ARG A 51 -8.24 8.88 -2.79
N PRO A 52 -8.63 9.32 -1.57
CA PRO A 52 -9.97 9.06 -1.05
C PRO A 52 -11.08 9.77 -1.84
N ASP A 53 -10.75 10.84 -2.56
CA ASP A 53 -11.61 11.57 -3.47
C ASP A 53 -11.94 10.78 -4.75
N LEU A 54 -11.04 9.91 -5.21
CA LEU A 54 -11.28 9.02 -6.34
C LEU A 54 -11.99 7.74 -5.89
N LYS A 55 -13.27 7.85 -5.50
CA LYS A 55 -14.03 6.80 -4.79
C LYS A 55 -13.91 5.39 -5.37
N GLN A 56 -14.02 5.26 -6.70
CA GLN A 56 -13.92 3.94 -7.34
C GLN A 56 -12.52 3.33 -7.16
N LEU A 57 -11.47 4.06 -7.51
CA LEU A 57 -10.08 3.62 -7.36
C LEU A 57 -9.74 3.40 -5.89
N ALA A 58 -10.21 4.26 -4.98
CA ALA A 58 -10.02 4.10 -3.55
C ALA A 58 -10.61 2.77 -3.04
N ASN A 59 -11.80 2.41 -3.51
CA ASN A 59 -12.44 1.13 -3.14
C ASN A 59 -11.67 -0.06 -3.71
N GLU A 60 -11.20 0.00 -4.96
CA GLU A 60 -10.37 -1.05 -5.56
C GLU A 60 -9.08 -1.26 -4.75
N GLN A 61 -8.41 -0.18 -4.38
CA GLN A 61 -7.19 -0.22 -3.56
C GLN A 61 -7.46 -0.77 -2.15
N LEU A 62 -8.57 -0.37 -1.52
CA LEU A 62 -8.98 -0.92 -0.22
C LEU A 62 -9.28 -2.42 -0.30
N ASN A 63 -9.91 -2.88 -1.39
CA ASN A 63 -10.14 -4.30 -1.61
C ASN A 63 -8.81 -5.07 -1.69
N THR A 64 -7.84 -4.57 -2.45
CA THR A 64 -6.49 -5.17 -2.51
C THR A 64 -5.82 -5.23 -1.14
N VAL A 65 -5.86 -4.14 -0.36
CA VAL A 65 -5.31 -4.09 1.01
C VAL A 65 -6.01 -5.10 1.92
N ASN A 66 -7.34 -5.18 1.86
CA ASN A 66 -8.13 -6.12 2.67
C ASN A 66 -7.81 -7.58 2.33
N THR A 67 -7.66 -7.91 1.04
CA THR A 67 -7.25 -9.26 0.63
C THR A 67 -5.90 -9.65 1.23
N VAL A 68 -4.91 -8.75 1.17
CA VAL A 68 -3.58 -9.03 1.76
C VAL A 68 -3.65 -9.08 3.29
N ALA A 69 -4.45 -8.22 3.92
CA ALA A 69 -4.63 -8.21 5.37
C ALA A 69 -5.22 -9.53 5.88
N LEU A 70 -6.23 -10.08 5.22
CA LEU A 70 -6.84 -11.36 5.57
C LEU A 70 -5.83 -12.51 5.49
N GLU A 71 -4.99 -12.53 4.46
CA GLU A 71 -3.92 -13.51 4.34
C GLU A 71 -2.84 -13.31 5.41
N CYS A 72 -2.48 -12.07 5.77
CA CYS A 72 -1.54 -11.79 6.86
C CYS A 72 -2.05 -12.28 8.21
N ILE A 73 -3.35 -12.11 8.49
CA ILE A 73 -4.01 -12.66 9.68
C ILE A 73 -3.90 -14.19 9.68
N LYS A 74 -4.19 -14.84 8.55
CA LYS A 74 -4.13 -16.30 8.40
C LYS A 74 -2.73 -16.87 8.66
N TYR A 75 -1.66 -16.17 8.25
CA TYR A 75 -0.27 -16.61 8.41
C TYR A 75 0.46 -16.04 9.64
N ASP A 76 -0.27 -15.32 10.50
CA ASP A 76 0.24 -14.64 11.69
C ASP A 76 1.51 -13.83 11.35
N LEU A 77 1.34 -12.89 10.42
CA LEU A 77 2.37 -11.94 10.01
C LEU A 77 1.88 -10.50 10.24
N PRO A 78 2.71 -9.62 10.81
CA PRO A 78 2.41 -8.19 10.81
C PRO A 78 2.33 -7.68 9.36
N PHE A 79 1.41 -6.73 9.16
CA PHE A 79 1.14 -6.13 7.86
C PHE A 79 1.33 -4.62 7.91
N LEU A 80 2.30 -4.11 7.14
CA LEU A 80 2.58 -2.69 7.00
C LEU A 80 1.96 -2.14 5.72
N VAL A 81 1.06 -1.18 5.85
CA VAL A 81 0.44 -0.46 4.73
C VAL A 81 1.08 0.92 4.60
N GLU A 82 1.66 1.22 3.45
CA GLU A 82 2.26 2.50 3.10
C GLU A 82 1.38 3.24 2.06
N PRO A 83 0.40 4.04 2.49
CA PRO A 83 -0.39 4.84 1.58
C PRO A 83 0.42 6.02 1.04
N LYS A 84 0.40 6.22 -0.28
CA LYS A 84 1.11 7.29 -0.98
C LYS A 84 0.14 8.12 -1.80
N SER A 85 -0.01 9.39 -1.44
CA SER A 85 -0.79 10.35 -2.20
C SER A 85 0.00 10.88 -3.40
N TYR A 86 -0.72 11.35 -4.43
CA TYR A 86 -0.14 11.86 -5.68
C TYR A 86 -1.06 12.91 -6.30
N PRO A 87 -0.51 13.90 -7.04
CA PRO A 87 -1.31 14.96 -7.65
C PRO A 87 -2.12 14.44 -8.85
N ILE A 88 -3.31 15.01 -9.05
CA ILE A 88 -4.18 14.76 -10.22
C ILE A 88 -4.61 16.07 -10.89
N GLY A 89 -4.88 16.04 -12.19
CA GLY A 89 -5.36 17.18 -12.95
C GLY A 89 -4.50 18.43 -12.77
N ASN A 90 -5.12 19.52 -12.31
CA ASN A 90 -4.47 20.80 -12.12
C ASN A 90 -3.47 20.83 -10.95
N GLU A 91 -3.50 19.84 -10.04
CA GLU A 91 -2.55 19.73 -8.92
C GLU A 91 -1.14 19.40 -9.39
N VAL A 92 -0.97 18.86 -10.61
CA VAL A 92 0.35 18.51 -11.16
C VAL A 92 1.24 19.73 -11.33
N ASN A 93 0.64 20.87 -11.72
CA ASN A 93 1.35 22.11 -12.02
C ASN A 93 1.45 23.05 -10.81
N ASN A 94 0.71 22.76 -9.74
CA ASN A 94 0.73 23.52 -8.50
C ASN A 94 0.48 22.55 -7.34
N PRO A 95 1.47 21.73 -6.96
CA PRO A 95 1.26 20.68 -5.97
C PRO A 95 0.99 21.36 -4.62
N PRO A 96 -0.27 21.39 -4.14
CA PRO A 96 -0.49 21.70 -2.73
C PRO A 96 0.14 20.56 -1.93
N GLY A 97 0.26 20.66 -0.61
CA GLY A 97 0.62 19.48 0.18
C GLY A 97 -0.39 18.35 -0.07
N VAL A 98 -0.11 17.44 -1.03
CA VAL A 98 -1.04 16.43 -1.55
C VAL A 98 -1.30 15.30 -0.54
N CYS A 99 -0.77 15.42 0.67
CA CYS A 99 -1.17 14.61 1.79
C CYS A 99 -2.51 15.13 2.30
N CYS A 100 -3.44 14.21 2.60
CA CYS A 100 -4.77 14.49 3.18
C CYS A 100 -4.82 15.84 3.90
N PRO A 101 -5.78 16.74 3.57
CA PRO A 101 -5.95 17.96 4.33
C PRO A 101 -5.95 17.59 5.81
N LYS A 102 -4.99 18.11 6.58
CA LYS A 102 -4.96 17.85 8.02
C LYS A 102 -6.26 18.41 8.56
N ARG A 103 -7.25 17.54 8.78
CA ARG A 103 -8.48 17.91 9.47
C ARG A 103 -8.01 18.48 10.81
N LYS A 104 -8.19 19.78 11.01
CA LYS A 104 -8.15 20.33 12.37
C LYS A 104 -9.28 19.64 13.09
N VAL A 105 -8.94 18.72 13.99
CA VAL A 105 -9.86 18.30 15.03
C VAL A 105 -10.05 19.55 15.88
N SER A 106 -11.25 20.12 15.86
CA SER A 106 -11.65 21.13 16.83
C SER A 106 -11.76 20.40 18.17
N ASP A 107 -10.87 20.75 19.10
CA ASP A 107 -11.02 20.43 20.52
C ASP A 107 -12.33 21.01 21.09
#